data_AF-A0A0M3KGN8-F1
#
_entry.id   AF-A0A0M3KGN8-F1
#
_cell.length_a   1.000
_cell.length_b   1.000
_cell.length_c   1.000
_cell.angle_alpha   90.00
_cell.angle_beta   90.00
_cell.angle_gamma   90.00
#
_symmetry.space_group_name_H-M   'P 1'
#
loop_
_entity.id
_entity.type
_entity.pdbx_description
1 polymer ?
#
loop_
_entity_poly.entity_id
_entity_poly.type
_entity_poly.pdbx_seq_one_letter_code
_entity_poly.pdbx_strand_id
1 'polypeptide(L)'
;MCFQDQLFFQVRFLFLSPMVLKQLCGAVSNSNRQLTHLKTIAIGTAAPDDVLMKLAYKCLPSVKSYCSVYGMTEVGTICRSTKSSSYNIHSCGSLCANLSMKSLLNDGVINTAVFQIIDLLCSEEVGPFERGLMLIKGPSVNSPYWNNEQATNEDFKYGGWRNTGDLGYYDRNGNVFLVDRVKQMIKVDGYQVSVKYLLTMNCQRRCR
;
A
#
# COMPACT_ATOMS: atom_id res chain seq x y z
N MET A 1 -19.01 1.39 10.48
CA MET A 1 -19.72 2.68 10.34
C MET A 1 -21.02 2.37 9.60
N CYS A 2 -22.17 2.65 10.20
CA CYS A 2 -23.46 2.25 9.65
C CYS A 2 -23.85 3.23 8.54
N PHE A 3 -24.52 2.75 7.49
CA PHE A 3 -24.96 3.56 6.34
C PHE A 3 -25.83 4.77 6.73
N GLN A 4 -26.51 4.69 7.87
CA GLN A 4 -27.33 5.77 8.42
C GLN A 4 -26.51 6.97 8.91
N ASP A 5 -25.27 6.76 9.36
CA ASP A 5 -24.41 7.81 9.91
C ASP A 5 -24.01 8.84 8.84
N GLN A 6 -23.87 8.41 7.57
CA GLN A 6 -23.44 9.28 6.46
C GLN A 6 -24.51 10.23 5.91
N LEU A 7 -25.78 10.00 6.25
CA LEU A 7 -26.89 10.88 5.87
C LEU A 7 -27.09 12.01 6.89
N PHE A 8 -26.78 11.76 8.16
CA PHE A 8 -26.84 12.77 9.22
C PHE A 8 -25.58 13.64 9.27
N PHE A 9 -24.43 13.00 9.12
CA PHE A 9 -23.13 13.68 9.07
C PHE A 9 -22.68 13.69 7.61
N GLN A 10 -22.57 14.87 6.99
CA GLN A 10 -22.16 15.06 5.60
C GLN A 10 -20.69 14.63 5.37
N VAL A 11 -20.42 13.32 5.42
CA VAL A 11 -19.06 12.77 5.38
C VAL A 11 -18.42 13.05 4.02
N ARG A 12 -17.28 13.74 4.03
CA ARG A 12 -16.52 14.10 2.82
C ARG A 12 -15.38 13.13 2.50
N PHE A 13 -14.85 12.47 3.53
CA PHE A 13 -13.69 11.57 3.45
C PHE A 13 -14.00 10.25 4.13
N LEU A 14 -13.67 9.15 3.46
CA LEU A 14 -13.73 7.81 4.02
C LEU A 14 -12.40 7.09 3.86
N PHE A 15 -11.96 6.40 4.91
CA PHE A 15 -10.88 5.42 4.85
C PHE A 15 -11.50 4.02 5.02
N LEU A 16 -11.24 3.12 4.07
CA LEU A 16 -11.88 1.80 4.04
C LEU A 16 -11.00 0.75 3.35
N SER A 17 -11.32 -0.53 3.57
CA SER A 17 -10.70 -1.65 2.86
C SER A 17 -11.43 -1.93 1.53
N PRO A 18 -10.80 -2.62 0.56
CA PRO A 18 -11.47 -3.04 -0.68
C PRO A 18 -12.78 -3.81 -0.45
N MET A 19 -12.83 -4.65 0.60
CA MET A 19 -14.04 -5.39 0.95
C MET A 19 -15.20 -4.45 1.33
N VAL A 20 -14.92 -3.45 2.17
CA VAL A 20 -15.92 -2.47 2.60
C VAL A 20 -16.32 -1.57 1.44
N LEU A 21 -15.40 -1.23 0.53
CA LEU A 21 -15.73 -0.51 -0.71
C LEU A 21 -16.75 -1.29 -1.55
N LYS A 22 -16.55 -2.61 -1.70
CA LYS A 22 -17.46 -3.47 -2.46
C LYS A 22 -18.85 -3.50 -1.82
N GLN A 23 -18.91 -3.65 -0.50
CA GLN A 23 -20.17 -3.62 0.25
C GLN A 23 -20.88 -2.27 0.12
N LEU A 24 -20.14 -1.16 0.22
CA LEU A 24 -20.64 0.20 0.02
C LEU A 24 -21.26 0.37 -1.37
N CYS A 25 -20.57 -0.08 -2.42
CA CYS A 25 -21.09 0.01 -3.78
C CYS A 25 -22.35 -0.85 -3.98
N GLY A 26 -22.40 -2.04 -3.38
CA GLY A 26 -23.59 -2.90 -3.41
C GLY A 26 -24.79 -2.25 -2.72
N ALA A 27 -24.60 -1.69 -1.52
CA ALA A 27 -25.66 -1.03 -0.78
C ALA A 27 -26.15 0.27 -1.45
N VAL A 28 -25.26 1.06 -2.06
CA VAL A 28 -25.65 2.24 -2.87
C VAL A 28 -26.49 1.82 -4.07
N SER A 29 -26.07 0.77 -4.78
CA SER A 29 -26.79 0.27 -5.96
C SER A 29 -28.19 -0.25 -5.63
N ASN A 30 -28.35 -0.91 -4.47
CA ASN A 30 -29.63 -1.48 -4.04
C ASN A 30 -30.60 -0.44 -3.45
N SER A 31 -30.08 0.63 -2.84
CA SER A 31 -30.91 1.62 -2.14
C SER A 31 -31.35 2.80 -3.02
N ASN A 32 -30.85 2.90 -4.25
CA ASN A 32 -31.09 4.01 -5.19
C ASN A 32 -30.77 5.41 -4.59
N ARG A 33 -29.94 5.45 -3.54
CA ARG A 33 -29.55 6.68 -2.82
C ARG A 33 -28.14 7.10 -3.21
N GLN A 34 -27.94 8.39 -3.45
CA GLN A 34 -26.62 8.93 -3.80
C GLN A 34 -25.92 9.54 -2.59
N LEU A 35 -24.64 9.20 -2.41
CA LEU A 35 -23.76 9.82 -1.41
C LEU A 35 -23.19 11.14 -1.95
N THR A 36 -24.02 12.18 -2.03
CA THR A 36 -23.69 13.46 -2.71
C THR A 36 -22.52 14.22 -2.07
N HIS A 37 -22.31 14.07 -0.75
CA HIS A 37 -21.27 14.77 0.00
C HIS A 37 -19.91 14.06 0.02
N LEU A 38 -19.86 12.76 -0.29
CA LEU A 38 -18.62 12.00 -0.29
C LEU A 38 -17.75 12.44 -1.47
N LYS A 39 -16.51 12.91 -1.21
CA LYS A 39 -15.61 13.44 -2.25
C LYS A 39 -14.33 12.65 -2.39
N THR A 40 -13.84 12.05 -1.31
CA THR A 40 -12.55 11.36 -1.29
C THR A 40 -12.68 10.02 -0.58
N ILE A 41 -12.14 8.97 -1.19
CA ILE A 41 -12.03 7.65 -0.59
C ILE A 41 -10.56 7.25 -0.55
N ALA A 42 -10.04 6.97 0.64
CA ALA A 42 -8.74 6.33 0.82
C ALA A 42 -8.94 4.83 1.03
N ILE A 43 -8.24 4.04 0.22
CA ILE A 43 -8.26 2.58 0.22
C ILE A 43 -6.93 2.12 0.79
N GLY A 44 -6.98 1.42 1.93
CA GLY A 44 -5.80 0.82 2.55
C GLY A 44 -6.00 -0.67 2.79
N THR A 45 -5.11 -1.28 3.58
CA THR A 45 -5.12 -2.70 4.02
C THR A 45 -4.81 -3.74 2.95
N ALA A 46 -5.29 -3.55 1.72
CA ALA A 46 -5.01 -4.43 0.59
C ALA A 46 -5.15 -3.64 -0.72
N ALA A 47 -4.50 -4.13 -1.78
CA ALA A 47 -4.67 -3.56 -3.11
C ALA A 47 -6.07 -3.93 -3.67
N PRO A 48 -6.87 -2.96 -4.12
CA PRO A 48 -8.10 -3.26 -4.84
C PRO A 48 -7.78 -3.83 -6.24
N ASP A 49 -8.71 -4.60 -6.80
CA ASP A 49 -8.63 -5.05 -8.19
C ASP A 49 -9.30 -4.05 -9.16
N ASP A 50 -8.98 -4.18 -10.45
CA ASP A 50 -9.51 -3.30 -11.50
C ASP A 50 -11.03 -3.32 -11.60
N VAL A 51 -11.64 -4.48 -11.31
CA VAL A 51 -13.08 -4.69 -11.42
C VAL A 51 -13.80 -3.89 -10.34
N LEU A 52 -13.31 -3.95 -9.11
CA LEU A 52 -13.81 -3.20 -7.97
C LEU A 52 -13.65 -1.69 -8.19
N MET A 53 -12.51 -1.25 -8.72
CA MET A 53 -12.32 0.19 -8.99
C MET A 53 -13.28 0.68 -10.06
N LYS A 54 -13.47 -0.06 -11.16
CA LYS A 54 -14.47 0.26 -12.20
C LYS A 54 -15.89 0.34 -11.63
N LEU A 55 -16.24 -0.61 -10.76
CA LEU A 55 -17.53 -0.64 -10.06
C LEU A 55 -17.67 0.58 -9.13
N ALA A 56 -16.63 0.94 -8.39
CA ALA A 56 -16.64 2.10 -7.50
C ALA A 56 -16.84 3.42 -8.26
N TYR A 57 -16.13 3.62 -9.37
CA TYR A 57 -16.33 4.81 -10.23
C TYR A 57 -17.76 4.90 -10.79
N LYS A 58 -18.38 3.76 -11.12
CA LYS A 58 -19.76 3.72 -11.62
C LYS A 58 -20.78 3.98 -10.51
N CYS A 59 -20.61 3.36 -9.35
CA CYS A 59 -21.58 3.42 -8.25
C CYS A 59 -21.48 4.72 -7.43
N LEU A 60 -20.32 5.39 -7.43
CA LEU A 60 -20.04 6.56 -6.58
C LEU A 60 -19.60 7.78 -7.41
N PRO A 61 -20.48 8.34 -8.27
CA PRO A 61 -20.13 9.43 -9.19
C PRO A 61 -19.76 10.75 -8.49
N SER A 62 -20.13 10.91 -7.21
CA SER A 62 -19.80 12.09 -6.40
C SER A 62 -18.34 12.13 -5.94
N VAL A 63 -17.66 10.98 -5.93
CA VAL A 63 -16.28 10.82 -5.47
C VAL A 63 -15.32 11.31 -6.54
N LYS A 64 -14.55 12.35 -6.22
CA LYS A 64 -13.61 12.99 -7.14
C LYS A 64 -12.21 12.39 -7.07
N SER A 65 -11.87 11.74 -5.96
CA SER A 65 -10.51 11.25 -5.71
C SER A 65 -10.53 9.93 -4.95
N TYR A 66 -9.78 8.97 -5.48
CA TYR A 66 -9.43 7.74 -4.81
C TYR A 66 -7.95 7.81 -4.43
N CYS A 67 -7.62 7.39 -3.21
CA CYS A 67 -6.25 7.35 -2.72
C CYS A 67 -5.86 5.92 -2.34
N SER A 68 -4.71 5.45 -2.78
CA SER A 68 -4.11 4.22 -2.25
C SER A 68 -3.27 4.57 -1.03
N VAL A 69 -3.34 3.76 0.01
CA VAL A 69 -2.57 3.93 1.25
C VAL A 69 -1.87 2.61 1.57
N TYR A 70 -0.55 2.68 1.70
CA TYR A 70 0.27 1.58 2.20
C TYR A 70 0.83 1.92 3.57
N GLY A 71 0.74 0.95 4.47
CA GLY A 71 1.23 1.06 5.83
C GLY A 71 1.13 -0.27 6.56
N MET A 72 1.74 -0.31 7.73
CA MET A 72 1.72 -1.45 8.64
C MET A 72 1.57 -0.92 10.07
N THR A 73 1.01 -1.71 10.98
CA THR A 73 0.74 -1.28 12.37
C THR A 73 2.02 -0.78 13.06
N GLU A 74 3.13 -1.39 12.71
CA GLU A 74 4.47 -1.22 13.22
C GLU A 74 5.14 0.12 12.83
N VAL A 75 4.62 0.81 11.81
CA VAL A 75 5.23 2.03 11.26
C VAL A 75 4.19 3.12 10.98
N GLY A 76 2.91 2.76 10.97
CA GLY A 76 1.84 3.63 10.52
C GLY A 76 1.78 3.69 9.00
N THR A 77 1.46 4.87 8.46
CA THR A 77 1.33 5.08 7.01
C THR A 77 2.69 5.37 6.38
N ILE A 78 3.08 4.54 5.41
CA ILE A 78 4.36 4.65 4.71
C ILE A 78 4.19 5.43 3.40
N CYS A 79 3.21 5.06 2.57
CA CYS A 79 2.98 5.70 1.27
C CYS A 79 1.51 6.05 1.07
N ARG A 80 1.26 7.12 0.31
CA ARG A 80 -0.10 7.48 -0.12
C ARG A 80 -0.09 8.15 -1.50
N SER A 81 -1.06 7.81 -2.34
CA SER A 81 -1.25 8.54 -3.60
C SER A 81 -1.80 9.95 -3.35
N THR A 82 -1.22 10.93 -4.03
CA THR A 82 -1.54 12.36 -3.88
C THR A 82 -2.69 12.78 -4.80
N LYS A 83 -3.28 13.96 -4.54
CA LYS A 83 -4.39 14.50 -5.34
C LYS A 83 -3.98 14.92 -6.76
N SER A 84 -2.69 15.09 -7.04
CA SER A 84 -2.19 15.61 -8.31
C SER A 84 -1.93 14.55 -9.38
N SER A 85 -2.09 13.26 -9.07
CA SER A 85 -1.89 12.16 -10.00
C SER A 85 -3.19 11.41 -10.26
N SER A 86 -3.38 10.97 -11.52
CA SER A 86 -4.41 9.99 -11.87
C SER A 86 -4.23 8.76 -10.98
N TYR A 87 -5.32 8.23 -10.41
CA TYR A 87 -5.25 7.07 -9.54
C TYR A 87 -4.58 5.89 -10.29
N ASN A 88 -3.40 5.49 -9.83
CA ASN A 88 -2.70 4.33 -10.33
C ASN A 88 -2.97 3.16 -9.38
N ILE A 89 -3.74 2.18 -9.85
CA ILE A 89 -4.13 1.01 -9.05
C ILE A 89 -2.93 0.15 -8.62
N HIS A 90 -1.82 0.23 -9.36
CA HIS A 90 -0.61 -0.55 -9.09
C HIS A 90 0.36 0.17 -8.15
N SER A 91 0.19 1.49 -7.94
CA SER A 91 1.05 2.28 -7.08
C SER A 91 0.39 2.57 -5.75
N CYS A 92 1.19 2.53 -4.69
CA CYS A 92 0.82 3.03 -3.37
C CYS A 92 1.04 4.55 -3.24
N GLY A 93 1.55 5.20 -4.29
CA GLY A 93 1.90 6.61 -4.31
C GLY A 93 3.27 6.90 -3.70
N SER A 94 3.52 8.18 -3.45
CA SER A 94 4.77 8.65 -2.87
C SER A 94 4.83 8.37 -1.37
N LEU A 95 6.04 8.38 -0.81
CA LEU A 95 6.27 8.36 0.63
C LEU A 95 5.51 9.51 1.31
N CYS A 96 4.99 9.26 2.51
CA CYS A 96 4.36 10.29 3.32
C CYS A 96 5.38 11.32 3.83
N ALA A 97 4.88 12.47 4.30
CA ALA A 97 5.74 13.49 4.91
C ALA A 97 6.57 12.89 6.07
N ASN A 98 7.82 13.33 6.20
CA ASN A 98 8.82 12.81 7.15
C ASN A 98 9.35 11.40 6.83
N LEU A 99 9.08 10.88 5.63
CA LEU A 99 9.73 9.71 5.07
C LEU A 99 10.50 10.09 3.82
N SER A 100 11.74 9.62 3.72
CA SER A 100 12.63 9.90 2.58
C SER A 100 13.24 8.62 2.05
N MET A 101 13.30 8.49 0.74
CA MET A 101 13.98 7.35 0.09
C MET A 101 15.48 7.53 0.22
N LYS A 102 16.20 6.53 0.76
CA LYS A 102 17.65 6.61 1.01
C LYS A 102 18.44 6.94 -0.25
N SER A 103 18.15 6.27 -1.36
CA SER A 103 18.77 6.52 -2.67
C SER A 103 18.51 7.92 -3.25
N LEU A 104 17.52 8.66 -2.71
CA LEU A 104 17.17 10.02 -3.13
C LEU A 104 17.57 11.07 -2.08
N LEU A 105 18.20 10.67 -0.98
CA LEU A 105 18.70 11.60 0.04
C LEU A 105 19.97 12.28 -0.46
N ASN A 106 19.96 13.61 -0.47
CA ASN A 106 21.19 14.40 -0.40
C ASN A 106 21.58 14.51 1.09
N ASP A 107 22.87 14.54 1.42
CA ASP A 107 23.52 14.43 2.76
C ASP A 107 23.07 15.42 3.88
N GLY A 108 21.87 16.00 3.84
CA GLY A 108 21.41 17.03 4.77
C GLY A 108 20.06 16.80 5.46
N VAL A 109 19.40 15.64 5.33
CA VAL A 109 18.07 15.44 5.93
C VAL A 109 18.17 14.92 7.37
N ILE A 110 18.05 15.84 8.33
CA ILE A 110 18.02 15.54 9.76
C ILE A 110 16.55 15.39 10.21
N ASN A 111 16.22 14.30 10.92
CA ASN A 111 14.89 13.97 11.48
C ASN A 111 13.81 13.41 10.55
N THR A 112 14.18 12.74 9.45
CA THR A 112 13.25 11.92 8.65
C THR A 112 13.39 10.44 9.01
N ALA A 113 12.30 9.69 8.92
CA ALA A 113 12.43 8.26 8.71
C ALA A 113 12.93 7.99 7.29
N VAL A 114 13.78 6.99 7.15
CA VAL A 114 14.43 6.61 5.90
C VAL A 114 13.82 5.30 5.44
N PHE A 115 13.44 5.25 4.17
CA PHE A 115 12.95 4.08 3.49
C PHE A 115 13.99 3.63 2.46
N GLN A 116 14.31 2.35 2.41
CA GLN A 116 15.22 1.79 1.42
C GLN A 116 14.66 0.47 0.88
N ILE A 117 15.13 0.08 -0.30
CA ILE A 117 14.83 -1.23 -0.88
C ILE A 117 16.16 -1.94 -1.08
N ILE A 118 16.25 -3.19 -0.64
CA ILE A 118 17.47 -4.01 -0.77
C ILE A 118 17.22 -5.28 -1.59
N ASP A 119 18.23 -5.74 -2.31
CA ASP A 119 18.21 -7.04 -2.97
C ASP A 119 18.26 -8.16 -1.91
N LEU A 120 17.47 -9.22 -2.09
CA LEU A 120 17.37 -10.31 -1.12
C LEU A 120 18.58 -11.25 -1.11
N LEU A 121 19.39 -11.27 -2.17
CA LEU A 121 20.55 -12.16 -2.32
C LEU A 121 21.81 -11.52 -1.75
N CYS A 122 22.09 -10.27 -2.08
CA CYS A 122 23.30 -9.57 -1.62
C CYS A 122 23.06 -8.61 -0.45
N SER A 123 21.80 -8.29 -0.11
CA SER A 123 21.44 -7.30 0.92
C SER A 123 21.92 -5.87 0.63
N GLU A 124 22.23 -5.57 -0.63
CA GLU A 124 22.63 -4.23 -1.08
C GLU A 124 21.42 -3.40 -1.50
N GLU A 125 21.55 -2.07 -1.38
CA GLU A 125 20.51 -1.13 -1.80
C GLU A 125 20.32 -1.15 -3.32
N VAL A 126 19.05 -1.08 -3.75
CA VAL A 126 18.69 -1.10 -5.17
C VAL A 126 18.10 0.24 -5.65
N GLY A 127 18.30 0.51 -6.93
CA GLY A 127 17.88 1.72 -7.60
C GLY A 127 16.40 1.74 -7.99
N PRO A 128 15.96 2.80 -8.69
CA PRO A 128 14.61 2.90 -9.22
C PRO A 128 14.29 1.74 -10.17
N PHE A 129 13.06 1.22 -10.08
CA PHE A 129 12.52 0.08 -10.83
C PHE A 129 13.13 -1.29 -10.51
N GLU A 130 14.06 -1.36 -9.57
CA GLU A 130 14.60 -2.62 -9.09
C GLU A 130 13.79 -3.15 -7.91
N ARG A 131 13.51 -4.46 -7.95
CA ARG A 131 12.68 -5.12 -6.95
C ARG A 131 13.53 -5.57 -5.78
N GLY A 132 13.02 -5.35 -4.58
CA GLY A 132 13.68 -5.83 -3.39
C GLY A 132 12.80 -5.77 -2.15
N LEU A 133 13.41 -6.10 -1.02
CA LEU A 133 12.81 -6.03 0.29
C LEU A 133 12.75 -4.59 0.78
N MET A 134 11.55 -4.15 1.16
CA MET A 134 11.34 -2.82 1.67
C MET A 134 11.71 -2.76 3.15
N LEU A 135 12.63 -1.85 3.49
CA LEU A 135 13.13 -1.62 4.83
C LEU A 135 12.90 -0.17 5.25
N ILE A 136 12.71 0.04 6.55
CA ILE A 136 12.45 1.37 7.10
C ILE A 136 13.17 1.59 8.43
N LYS A 137 13.71 2.78 8.64
CA LYS A 137 14.44 3.15 9.84
C LYS A 137 14.20 4.61 10.20
N GLY A 138 13.89 4.91 11.45
CA GLY A 138 13.80 6.29 11.94
C GLY A 138 12.75 6.49 13.02
N PRO A 139 12.44 7.74 13.37
CA PRO A 139 11.64 8.08 14.55
C PRO A 139 10.20 7.55 14.51
N SER A 140 9.63 7.36 13.32
CA SER A 140 8.27 6.85 13.13
C SER A 140 8.17 5.32 13.18
N VAL A 141 9.29 4.60 13.30
CA VAL A 141 9.31 3.14 13.37
C VAL A 141 9.10 2.71 14.83
N ASN A 142 8.03 1.95 15.09
CA ASN A 142 7.67 1.57 16.46
C ASN A 142 8.74 0.72 17.13
N SER A 143 8.71 0.75 18.47
CA SER A 143 9.48 -0.08 19.39
C SER A 143 9.37 -1.59 19.11
N PRO A 144 10.29 -2.40 19.67
CA PRO A 144 10.22 -3.87 19.65
C PRO A 144 8.87 -4.41 20.13
N TYR A 145 8.52 -5.63 19.70
CA TYR A 145 7.28 -6.27 20.11
C TYR A 145 7.29 -6.56 21.61
N TRP A 146 6.17 -6.32 22.28
CA TRP A 146 6.01 -6.60 23.70
C TRP A 146 6.19 -8.10 23.99
N ASN A 147 7.16 -8.42 24.85
CA ASN A 147 7.47 -9.78 25.30
C ASN A 147 7.67 -10.80 24.16
N ASN A 148 8.19 -10.36 23.02
CA ASN A 148 8.45 -11.22 21.86
C ASN A 148 9.78 -10.85 21.19
N GLU A 149 10.87 -11.31 21.80
CA GLU A 149 12.22 -11.08 21.30
C GLU A 149 12.46 -11.75 19.95
N GLN A 150 11.90 -12.94 19.72
CA GLN A 150 12.06 -13.65 18.45
C GLN A 150 11.50 -12.83 17.29
N ALA A 151 10.24 -12.38 17.39
CA ALA A 151 9.63 -11.55 16.34
C ALA A 151 10.35 -10.20 16.18
N THR A 152 10.84 -9.63 17.28
CA THR A 152 11.64 -8.40 17.25
C THR A 152 12.94 -8.61 16.47
N ASN A 153 13.67 -9.68 16.76
CA ASN A 153 14.93 -9.98 16.09
C ASN A 153 14.71 -10.27 14.59
N GLU A 154 13.61 -10.94 14.22
CA GLU A 154 13.23 -11.17 12.82
C GLU A 154 12.93 -9.85 12.08
N ASP A 155 12.22 -8.92 12.72
CA ASP A 155 11.88 -7.62 12.15
C ASP A 155 13.10 -6.70 12.06
N PHE A 156 14.07 -6.79 12.96
CA PHE A 156 15.24 -5.89 13.00
C PHE A 156 16.56 -6.54 12.55
N LYS A 157 16.51 -7.69 11.88
CA LYS A 157 17.68 -8.47 11.45
C LYS A 157 18.66 -7.73 10.52
N TYR A 158 18.23 -6.62 9.92
CA TYR A 158 19.06 -5.81 9.01
C TYR A 158 19.68 -4.61 9.73
N GLY A 159 20.43 -4.82 10.82
CA GLY A 159 21.22 -3.75 11.44
C GLY A 159 20.41 -2.54 11.92
N GLY A 160 19.28 -2.79 12.58
CA GLY A 160 18.39 -1.75 13.11
C GLY A 160 17.45 -1.13 12.07
N TRP A 161 17.41 -1.66 10.85
CA TRP A 161 16.34 -1.41 9.91
C TRP A 161 15.19 -2.39 10.17
N ARG A 162 13.96 -1.87 10.20
CA ARG A 162 12.77 -2.70 10.29
C ARG A 162 12.43 -3.28 8.93
N ASN A 163 12.31 -4.59 8.90
CA ASN A 163 11.87 -5.41 7.80
C ASN A 163 10.34 -5.38 7.69
N THR A 164 9.82 -4.81 6.60
CA THR A 164 8.36 -4.78 6.36
C THR A 164 7.80 -6.17 6.00
N GLY A 165 8.66 -7.08 5.53
CA GLY A 165 8.27 -8.35 4.94
C GLY A 165 7.57 -8.22 3.59
N ASP A 166 7.52 -7.02 3.02
CA ASP A 166 6.95 -6.70 1.72
C ASP A 166 8.05 -6.51 0.67
N LEU A 167 7.78 -6.99 -0.55
CA LEU A 167 8.60 -6.77 -1.73
C LEU A 167 7.99 -5.70 -2.60
N GLY A 168 8.84 -4.81 -3.08
CA GLY A 168 8.42 -3.68 -3.90
C GLY A 168 9.56 -3.07 -4.67
N TYR A 169 9.22 -2.01 -5.39
CA TYR A 169 10.15 -1.13 -6.07
C TYR A 169 9.59 0.30 -6.03
N TYR A 170 10.42 1.27 -6.41
CA TYR A 170 9.98 2.66 -6.57
C TYR A 170 10.34 3.17 -7.97
N ASP A 171 9.59 4.14 -8.49
CA ASP A 171 9.93 4.81 -9.74
C ASP A 171 10.87 6.01 -9.51
N ARG A 172 11.32 6.65 -10.58
CA ARG A 172 12.18 7.86 -10.51
C ARG A 172 11.51 9.05 -9.81
N ASN A 173 10.19 9.03 -9.67
CA ASN A 173 9.44 10.07 -8.98
C ASN A 173 9.21 9.72 -7.50
N GLY A 174 9.77 8.61 -7.01
CA GLY A 174 9.61 8.14 -5.64
C GLY A 174 8.25 7.51 -5.34
N ASN A 175 7.45 7.17 -6.35
CA ASN A 175 6.23 6.40 -6.15
C ASN A 175 6.56 4.94 -5.89
N VAL A 176 5.96 4.36 -4.86
CA VAL A 176 6.20 2.98 -4.43
C VAL A 176 5.18 2.02 -5.04
N PHE A 177 5.63 0.83 -5.40
CA PHE A 177 4.84 -0.24 -6.00
C PHE A 177 5.04 -1.53 -5.21
N LEU A 178 3.94 -2.12 -4.73
CA LEU A 178 3.95 -3.39 -4.01
C LEU A 178 3.89 -4.56 -5.01
N VAL A 179 4.84 -5.48 -4.90
CA VAL A 179 4.90 -6.70 -5.70
C VAL A 179 4.20 -7.84 -4.96
N ASP A 180 4.72 -8.25 -3.80
CA ASP A 180 4.20 -9.35 -2.99
C ASP A 180 4.73 -9.30 -1.55
N ARG A 181 4.28 -10.21 -0.68
CA ARG A 181 4.86 -10.47 0.64
C ARG A 181 5.92 -11.57 0.55
N VAL A 182 7.04 -11.42 1.23
CA VAL A 182 8.11 -12.44 1.28
C VAL A 182 7.57 -13.78 1.79
N LYS A 183 6.73 -13.75 2.83
CA LYS A 183 6.10 -14.95 3.41
C LYS A 183 5.08 -15.63 2.46
N GLN A 184 4.66 -14.96 1.39
CA GLN A 184 3.69 -15.48 0.41
C GLN A 184 4.34 -15.92 -0.91
N MET A 185 5.67 -15.81 -1.07
CA MET A 185 6.34 -16.31 -2.26
C MET A 185 6.47 -17.84 -2.25
N ILE A 186 6.18 -18.46 -3.39
CA ILE A 186 6.43 -19.89 -3.62
C ILE A 186 7.82 -20.03 -4.26
N LYS A 187 8.62 -20.96 -3.74
CA LYS A 187 9.87 -21.37 -4.39
C LYS A 187 9.58 -22.47 -5.41
N VAL A 188 9.87 -22.22 -6.69
CA VAL A 188 9.74 -23.20 -7.77
C VAL A 188 11.11 -23.33 -8.44
N ASP A 189 11.70 -24.53 -8.39
CA ASP A 189 13.03 -24.83 -8.98
C ASP A 189 14.12 -23.81 -8.64
N GLY A 190 14.15 -23.33 -7.39
CA GLY A 190 15.11 -22.34 -6.91
C GLY A 190 14.75 -20.88 -7.19
N TYR A 191 13.73 -20.60 -8.00
CA TYR A 191 13.24 -19.26 -8.26
C TYR A 191 12.15 -18.85 -7.27
N GLN A 192 12.21 -17.61 -6.81
CA GLN A 192 11.16 -17.01 -5.98
C GLN A 192 10.06 -16.46 -6.89
N VAL A 193 8.87 -17.06 -6.83
CA VAL A 193 7.73 -16.67 -7.65
C VAL A 193 6.62 -16.10 -6.76
N SER A 194 6.17 -14.90 -7.11
CA SER A 194 5.02 -14.26 -6.47
C SER A 194 3.71 -14.99 -6.79
N VAL A 195 2.94 -15.35 -5.77
CA VAL A 195 1.61 -15.98 -5.93
C VAL A 195 0.65 -15.01 -6.59
N LYS A 196 0.72 -13.72 -6.23
CA LYS A 196 -0.10 -12.66 -6.85
C LYS A 196 0.16 -12.54 -8.35
N TYR A 197 1.43 -12.66 -8.77
CA TYR A 197 1.82 -12.65 -10.17
C TYR A 197 1.25 -13.87 -10.93
N LEU A 198 1.32 -15.07 -10.36
CA LEU A 198 0.75 -16.29 -10.95
C LEU A 198 -0.79 -16.20 -11.10
N LEU A 199 -1.48 -15.66 -10.09
CA LEU A 199 -2.93 -15.47 -10.15
C LEU A 199 -3.33 -14.49 -11.26
N THR A 200 -2.55 -13.43 -11.46
CA THR A 200 -2.79 -12.44 -12.52
C THR A 200 -2.65 -13.07 -13.90
N MET A 201 -1.61 -13.90 -14.12
CA MET A 201 -1.41 -14.62 -15.38
C MET A 201 -2.51 -15.66 -15.67
N ASN A 202 -2.94 -16.42 -14.65
CA ASN A 202 -4.02 -17.39 -14.82
C ASN A 202 -5.37 -16.72 -15.09
N CYS A 203 -5.62 -15.55 -14.50
CA CYS A 203 -6.83 -14.77 -14.79
C CYS A 203 -6.85 -14.28 -16.24
N GLN A 204 -5.71 -13.81 -16.78
CA GLN A 204 -5.60 -13.41 -18.18
C GLN A 204 -5.76 -14.58 -19.17
N ARG A 205 -5.36 -15.80 -18.79
CA ARG A 205 -5.51 -16.99 -19.63
C ARG A 205 -6.94 -17.58 -19.65
N ARG A 206 -7.74 -17.33 -18.60
CA ARG A 206 -9.15 -17.77 -18.54
C ARG A 206 -10.15 -16.79 -19.18
N CYS A 207 -9.72 -15.56 -19.46
CA CYS A 207 -10.54 -14.54 -20.14
C CYS A 207 -10.29 -14.49 -21.66
N ARG A 208 -9.77 -15.58 -22.26
CA ARG A 208 -9.78 -15.81 -23.70
C ARG A 208 -10.72 -16.95 -24.03
#